data_AF-A0A538A1G5-F1
#
_entry.id   AF-A0A538A1G5-F1
#
_cell.length_a   1.000
_cell.length_b   1.000
_cell.length_c   1.000
_cell.angle_alpha   90.00
_cell.angle_beta   90.00
_cell.angle_gamma   90.00
#
_symmetry.space_group_name_H-M   'P 1'
#
loop_
_entity.id
_entity.type
_entity.pdbx_description
1 polymer ?
#
loop_
_entity_poly.entity_id
_entity_poly.type
_entity_poly.pdbx_seq_one_letter_code
_entity_poly.pdbx_strand_id
1 'polypeptide(L)'
;MAKGNFTMLELDGHEVRLSNPDKVYFPKPGWTKLDIARYYVDVTEAALVHVRERPTVMKRFVNGIMEDPIWQKRVPQKVPGWLQTGTVAFPSGRTAEELVANDAAHLVWAVNLGVIDFNPWPARRGDLDHPDELRVDLDPTPGIKWDAVRRTAMVVRDVLTEHGLRGYPKTSGSKGIHVNVRVEPSWDFLEVRRAALALAREVERRVPKLATAEWWKEKRHGVFVDYNQNARDRTVASCYSVRPTPDARVSCALDWDEVPDVEPEDLRLDTVRDRLATVGDPAADIDEHAGSLEGLLDLARRDEEEGLGDAPWPPHFPKQKGEPKRVQPSRDRDRPTHRGRAGDPQPGGPPPGTRTGGLQRGFGSKPRTGQGYEDEFED
;
A
#
# COMPACT_ATOMS: atom_id res chain seq x y z
N MET A 1 24.38 -27.60 20.88
CA MET A 1 23.72 -26.53 20.10
C MET A 1 24.81 -25.64 19.54
N ALA A 2 25.04 -25.65 18.23
CA ALA A 2 26.00 -24.73 17.61
C ALA A 2 25.55 -23.30 17.92
N LYS A 3 26.43 -22.45 18.45
CA LYS A 3 26.15 -21.02 18.59
C LYS A 3 25.87 -20.50 17.17
N GLY A 4 24.63 -20.10 16.89
CA GLY A 4 24.28 -19.55 15.59
C GLY A 4 25.17 -18.34 15.26
N ASN A 5 25.61 -18.25 14.00
CA ASN A 5 26.45 -17.13 13.54
C ASN A 5 25.71 -15.81 13.78
N PHE A 6 26.42 -14.80 14.29
CA PHE A 6 25.90 -13.45 14.47
C PHE A 6 27.00 -12.43 14.24
N THR A 7 26.61 -11.22 13.85
CA THR A 7 27.48 -10.04 13.86
C THR A 7 26.90 -8.97 14.77
N MET A 8 27.75 -8.15 15.36
CA MET A 8 27.36 -6.97 16.13
C MET A 8 27.57 -5.74 15.26
N LEU A 9 26.58 -4.86 15.21
CA LEU A 9 26.62 -3.59 14.49
C LEU A 9 26.48 -2.47 15.53
N GLU A 10 27.40 -1.52 15.54
CA GLU A 10 27.24 -0.29 16.33
C GLU A 10 26.53 0.74 15.46
N LEU A 11 25.30 1.10 15.84
CA LEU A 11 24.41 1.99 15.08
C LEU A 11 23.79 2.98 16.05
N ASP A 12 23.94 4.29 15.80
CA ASP A 12 23.32 5.35 16.59
C ASP A 12 23.58 5.26 18.11
N GLY A 13 24.76 4.77 18.50
CA GLY A 13 25.13 4.56 19.91
C GLY A 13 24.56 3.28 20.54
N HIS A 14 24.06 2.35 19.73
CA HIS A 14 23.48 1.08 20.16
C HIS A 14 24.21 -0.12 19.54
N GLU A 15 24.47 -1.15 20.35
CA GLU A 15 24.91 -2.44 19.86
C GLU A 15 23.71 -3.28 19.40
N VAL A 16 23.61 -3.49 18.09
CA VAL A 16 22.55 -4.28 17.45
C VAL A 16 23.09 -5.63 17.01
N ARG A 17 22.58 -6.70 17.63
CA ARG A 17 22.92 -8.07 17.26
C ARG A 17 22.14 -8.53 16.03
N LEU A 18 22.83 -8.82 14.93
CA LEU A 18 22.24 -9.43 13.73
C LEU A 18 22.54 -10.93 13.69
N SER A 19 21.49 -11.75 13.80
CA SER A 19 21.58 -13.22 13.81
C SER A 19 21.39 -13.82 12.42
N ASN A 20 22.14 -14.89 12.13
CA ASN A 20 22.17 -15.56 10.83
C ASN A 20 22.40 -14.57 9.66
N PRO A 21 23.51 -13.80 9.70
CA PRO A 21 23.78 -12.75 8.71
C PRO A 21 23.83 -13.30 7.28
N ASP A 22 24.39 -14.49 7.09
CA ASP A 22 24.59 -15.13 5.78
C ASP A 22 23.32 -15.80 5.22
N LYS A 23 22.19 -15.70 5.94
CA LYS A 23 20.94 -16.32 5.49
C LYS A 23 20.42 -15.60 4.24
N VAL A 24 20.31 -16.32 3.14
CA VAL A 24 19.79 -15.81 1.86
C VAL A 24 18.29 -15.53 2.00
N TYR A 25 17.90 -14.29 1.74
CA TYR A 25 16.50 -13.84 1.71
C TYR A 25 15.97 -13.74 0.29
N PHE A 26 16.83 -13.41 -0.68
CA PHE A 26 16.48 -13.31 -2.10
C PHE A 26 17.33 -14.30 -2.91
N PRO A 27 16.83 -15.51 -3.20
CA PRO A 27 17.64 -16.55 -3.83
C PRO A 27 18.19 -16.22 -5.22
N LYS A 28 17.42 -15.48 -6.04
CA LYS A 28 17.81 -15.14 -7.42
C LYS A 28 19.03 -14.21 -7.47
N PRO A 29 19.06 -13.06 -6.76
CA PRO A 29 20.26 -12.21 -6.70
C PRO A 29 21.26 -12.66 -5.62
N GLY A 30 20.87 -13.56 -4.71
CA GLY A 30 21.72 -14.05 -3.63
C GLY A 30 21.78 -13.15 -2.39
N TRP A 31 20.93 -12.12 -2.29
CA TRP A 31 20.98 -11.18 -1.16
C TRP A 31 20.68 -11.85 0.17
N THR A 32 21.58 -11.60 1.12
CA THR A 32 21.52 -12.12 2.49
C THR A 32 20.82 -11.14 3.42
N LYS A 33 20.52 -11.61 4.64
CA LYS A 33 20.03 -10.74 5.71
C LYS A 33 21.00 -9.59 6.01
N LEU A 34 22.32 -9.84 5.99
CA LEU A 34 23.31 -8.80 6.22
C LEU A 34 23.31 -7.74 5.11
N ASP A 35 23.06 -8.13 3.86
CA ASP A 35 22.99 -7.17 2.76
C ASP A 35 21.78 -6.23 2.90
N ILE A 36 20.63 -6.77 3.32
CA ILE A 36 19.44 -5.96 3.62
C ILE A 36 19.72 -5.01 4.81
N ALA A 37 20.40 -5.49 5.86
CA ALA A 37 20.76 -4.64 6.99
C ALA A 37 21.69 -3.50 6.57
N ARG A 38 22.71 -3.79 5.75
CA ARG A 38 23.63 -2.77 5.20
C ARG A 38 22.91 -1.78 4.31
N TYR A 39 22.02 -2.25 3.44
CA TYR A 39 21.18 -1.38 2.62
C TYR A 39 20.45 -0.35 3.48
N TYR A 40 19.77 -0.78 4.56
CA TYR A 40 19.06 0.17 5.43
C TYR A 40 20.01 1.11 6.18
N VAL A 41 21.22 0.68 6.56
CA VAL A 41 22.25 1.59 7.09
C VAL A 41 22.62 2.65 6.06
N ASP A 42 22.86 2.25 4.81
CA ASP A 42 23.27 3.17 3.73
C ASP A 42 22.16 4.17 3.36
N VAL A 43 20.88 3.77 3.43
CA VAL A 43 19.74 4.64 3.08
C VAL A 43 19.03 5.26 4.29
N THR A 44 19.60 5.16 5.50
CA THR A 44 18.91 5.51 6.75
C THR A 44 18.29 6.90 6.70
N GLU A 45 19.05 7.93 6.34
CA GLU A 45 18.53 9.31 6.35
C GLU A 45 17.30 9.47 5.46
N ALA A 46 17.34 8.96 4.23
CA ALA A 46 16.22 9.02 3.29
C ALA A 46 15.04 8.14 3.71
N ALA A 47 15.29 6.95 4.25
CA ALA A 47 14.23 6.09 4.78
C ALA A 47 13.51 6.75 5.97
N LEU A 48 14.24 7.42 6.86
CA LEU A 48 13.69 8.06 8.06
C LEU A 48 12.78 9.24 7.74
N VAL A 49 12.94 9.94 6.61
CA VAL A 49 11.96 10.94 6.14
C VAL A 49 10.53 10.36 6.14
N HIS A 50 10.40 9.06 5.84
CA HIS A 50 9.11 8.41 5.63
C HIS A 50 8.65 7.50 6.78
N VAL A 51 9.53 7.12 7.71
CA VAL A 51 9.15 6.23 8.84
C VAL A 51 9.31 6.88 10.23
N ARG A 52 10.06 7.97 10.34
CA ARG A 52 10.36 8.61 11.63
C ARG A 52 9.08 9.09 12.31
N GLU A 53 8.99 8.82 13.62
CA GLU A 53 7.83 9.06 14.47
C GLU A 53 6.56 8.31 14.06
N ARG A 54 6.60 7.40 13.09
CA ARG A 54 5.41 6.65 12.63
C ARG A 54 5.41 5.24 13.21
N PRO A 55 4.33 4.82 13.91
CA PRO A 55 4.10 3.41 14.16
C PRO A 55 4.15 2.65 12.82
N THR A 56 4.74 1.47 12.83
CA THR A 56 5.04 0.74 11.60
C THR A 56 4.68 -0.73 11.71
N VAL A 57 3.81 -1.17 10.80
CA VAL A 57 3.50 -2.59 10.62
C VAL A 57 4.67 -3.27 9.92
N MET A 58 5.13 -4.37 10.51
CA MET A 58 6.28 -5.13 10.04
C MET A 58 5.82 -6.34 9.20
N LYS A 59 6.15 -6.38 7.91
CA LYS A 59 5.96 -7.57 7.08
C LYS A 59 7.25 -8.37 7.02
N ARG A 60 7.25 -9.52 7.70
CA ARG A 60 8.44 -10.31 8.01
C ARG A 60 8.53 -11.56 7.15
N PHE A 61 9.70 -11.78 6.56
CA PHE A 61 10.07 -12.96 5.79
C PHE A 61 11.22 -13.68 6.50
N VAL A 62 10.90 -14.35 7.61
CA VAL A 62 11.90 -14.92 8.53
C VAL A 62 12.85 -15.88 7.81
N ASN A 63 12.33 -16.57 6.79
CA ASN A 63 13.03 -17.56 5.97
C ASN A 63 13.29 -17.12 4.51
N GLY A 64 13.15 -15.83 4.22
CA GLY A 64 13.30 -15.29 2.86
C GLY A 64 11.98 -15.24 2.10
N ILE A 65 12.02 -14.65 0.89
CA ILE A 65 10.82 -14.25 0.15
C ILE A 65 10.04 -15.41 -0.49
N MET A 66 10.59 -16.62 -0.47
CA MET A 66 9.94 -17.82 -1.02
C MET A 66 8.93 -18.45 -0.05
N GLU A 67 8.88 -17.99 1.19
CA GLU A 67 7.92 -18.43 2.20
C GLU A 67 6.91 -17.32 2.52
N ASP A 68 5.79 -17.71 3.10
CA ASP A 68 4.72 -16.79 3.47
C ASP A 68 5.19 -15.74 4.50
N PRO A 69 4.76 -14.48 4.33
CA PRO A 69 5.10 -13.42 5.27
C PRO A 69 4.32 -13.55 6.58
N ILE A 70 4.94 -13.07 7.66
CA ILE A 70 4.27 -12.79 8.93
C ILE A 70 4.01 -11.29 9.00
N TRP A 71 2.74 -10.90 9.01
CA TRP A 71 2.32 -9.54 9.31
C TRP A 71 2.30 -9.33 10.81
N GLN A 72 3.19 -8.46 11.30
CA GLN A 72 3.36 -8.19 12.72
C GLN A 72 3.15 -6.71 13.01
N LYS A 73 2.06 -6.43 13.72
CA LYS A 73 1.75 -5.09 14.24
C LYS A 73 2.45 -4.84 15.57
N ARG A 74 2.25 -5.74 16.52
CA ARG A 74 2.78 -5.63 17.88
C ARG A 74 4.26 -6.01 17.95
N VAL A 75 5.08 -5.20 18.62
CA VAL A 75 6.47 -5.59 18.94
C VAL A 75 6.50 -6.81 19.89
N PRO A 76 7.56 -7.64 19.88
CA PRO A 76 7.69 -8.74 20.85
C PRO A 76 7.64 -8.23 22.29
N GLN A 77 7.27 -9.07 23.26
CA GLN A 77 7.22 -8.67 24.68
C GLN A 77 8.58 -8.25 25.26
N LYS A 78 9.67 -8.76 24.67
CA LYS A 78 11.04 -8.43 25.07
C LYS A 78 11.71 -7.73 23.91
N VAL A 79 11.95 -6.44 24.07
CA VAL A 79 12.68 -5.59 23.13
C VAL A 79 13.85 -4.90 23.84
N PRO A 80 14.86 -4.42 23.09
CA PRO A 80 15.92 -3.60 23.67
C PRO A 80 15.36 -2.34 24.32
N GLY A 81 15.95 -1.87 25.42
CA GLY A 81 15.45 -0.71 26.18
C GLY A 81 15.51 0.63 25.44
N TRP A 82 16.28 0.70 24.35
CA TRP A 82 16.36 1.87 23.47
C TRP A 82 15.30 1.86 22.36
N LEU A 83 14.61 0.73 22.13
CA LEU A 83 13.63 0.61 21.06
C LEU A 83 12.39 1.47 21.38
N GLN A 84 12.00 2.30 20.43
CA GLN A 84 10.85 3.17 20.56
C GLN A 84 9.61 2.57 19.92
N THR A 85 8.45 2.87 20.52
CA THR A 85 7.16 2.35 20.10
C THR A 85 6.08 3.44 20.09
N GLY A 86 4.94 3.12 19.48
CA GLY A 86 3.72 3.92 19.51
C GLY A 86 2.50 3.02 19.70
N THR A 87 1.53 3.47 20.50
CA THR A 87 0.30 2.71 20.75
C THR A 87 -0.79 3.12 19.76
N VAL A 88 -1.10 2.26 18.79
CA VAL A 88 -2.16 2.48 17.81
C VAL A 88 -3.47 1.86 18.28
N ALA A 89 -4.59 2.46 17.91
CA ALA A 89 -5.91 1.89 18.05
C ALA A 89 -6.45 1.45 16.67
N PHE A 90 -7.09 0.29 16.62
CA PHE A 90 -7.69 -0.25 15.40
C PHE A 90 -9.18 0.10 15.32
N PRO A 91 -9.82 0.01 14.13
CA PRO A 91 -11.27 0.18 13.98
C PRO A 91 -12.10 -0.73 14.91
N SER A 92 -11.54 -1.86 15.34
CA SER A 92 -12.16 -2.77 16.32
C SER A 92 -12.15 -2.29 17.78
N GLY A 93 -11.46 -1.19 18.09
CA GLY A 93 -11.22 -0.69 19.46
C GLY A 93 -10.04 -1.36 20.18
N ARG A 94 -9.44 -2.42 19.59
CA ARG A 94 -8.20 -3.03 20.11
C ARG A 94 -7.01 -2.11 19.90
N THR A 95 -5.99 -2.23 20.74
CA THR A 95 -4.72 -1.51 20.58
C THR A 95 -3.55 -2.45 20.30
N ALA A 96 -2.49 -1.91 19.67
CA ALA A 96 -1.19 -2.54 19.55
C ALA A 96 -0.08 -1.53 19.82
N GLU A 97 1.00 -2.02 20.42
CA GLU A 97 2.25 -1.27 20.53
C GLU A 97 3.12 -1.66 19.33
N GLU A 98 3.26 -0.75 18.37
CA GLU A 98 4.02 -0.98 17.13
C GLU A 98 5.39 -0.30 17.19
N LEU A 99 6.31 -0.78 16.36
CA LEU A 99 7.65 -0.20 16.21
C LEU A 99 7.53 1.24 15.70
N VAL A 100 8.32 2.15 16.27
CA VAL A 100 8.56 3.50 15.72
C VAL A 100 10.04 3.60 15.40
N ALA A 101 10.38 3.54 14.11
CA ALA A 101 11.78 3.55 13.67
C ALA A 101 12.29 4.99 13.55
N ASN A 102 13.22 5.36 14.42
CA ASN A 102 13.73 6.74 14.51
C ASN A 102 15.22 6.89 14.18
N ASP A 103 15.91 5.78 13.91
CA ASP A 103 17.33 5.73 13.57
C ASP A 103 17.68 4.40 12.85
N ALA A 104 18.94 4.20 12.47
CA ALA A 104 19.38 2.98 11.78
C ALA A 104 19.27 1.75 12.69
N ALA A 105 19.51 1.90 14.00
CA ALA A 105 19.41 0.79 14.95
C ALA A 105 18.00 0.19 14.98
N HIS A 106 16.95 1.01 14.93
CA HIS A 106 15.57 0.54 14.85
C HIS A 106 15.28 -0.22 13.54
N LEU A 107 15.72 0.31 12.40
CA LEU A 107 15.56 -0.33 11.10
C LEU A 107 16.25 -1.68 11.05
N VAL A 108 17.52 -1.74 11.47
CA VAL A 108 18.32 -2.97 11.47
C VAL A 108 17.81 -3.99 12.49
N TRP A 109 17.28 -3.55 13.64
CA TRP A 109 16.59 -4.43 14.57
C TRP A 109 15.38 -5.12 13.94
N ALA A 110 14.58 -4.38 13.17
CA ALA A 110 13.45 -4.94 12.45
C ALA A 110 13.92 -5.92 11.36
N VAL A 111 14.97 -5.60 10.61
CA VAL A 111 15.60 -6.52 9.63
C VAL A 111 16.10 -7.80 10.30
N ASN A 112 16.66 -7.72 11.52
CA ASN A 112 17.07 -8.91 12.26
C ASN A 112 15.90 -9.85 12.56
N LEU A 113 14.72 -9.30 12.83
CA LEU A 113 13.46 -10.05 12.96
C LEU A 113 12.91 -10.56 11.61
N GLY A 114 13.55 -10.20 10.50
CA GLY A 114 13.19 -10.63 9.15
C GLY A 114 12.29 -9.64 8.41
N VAL A 115 12.17 -8.39 8.85
CA VAL A 115 11.41 -7.39 8.09
C VAL A 115 12.09 -7.10 6.76
N ILE A 116 11.32 -7.22 5.69
CA ILE A 116 11.70 -6.76 4.35
C ILE A 116 10.89 -5.52 3.99
N ASP A 117 9.59 -5.55 4.31
CA ASP A 117 8.61 -4.54 3.88
C ASP A 117 8.04 -3.79 5.11
N PHE A 118 8.40 -2.51 5.23
CA PHE A 118 8.00 -1.58 6.31
C PHE A 118 6.74 -0.83 5.89
N ASN A 119 5.71 -0.83 6.73
CA ASN A 119 4.41 -0.24 6.41
C ASN A 119 4.02 0.79 7.49
N PRO A 120 4.55 2.02 7.42
CA PRO A 120 4.28 3.07 8.41
C PRO A 120 2.85 3.60 8.29
N TRP A 121 2.29 4.00 9.42
CA TRP A 121 1.03 4.72 9.47
C TRP A 121 1.14 6.10 8.81
N PRO A 122 0.06 6.62 8.19
CA PRO A 122 0.05 7.98 7.61
C PRO A 122 -0.04 9.07 8.70
N ALA A 123 0.14 8.72 9.97
CA ALA A 123 0.11 9.61 11.12
C ALA A 123 1.33 9.33 12.02
N ARG A 124 1.73 10.32 12.82
CA ARG A 124 2.87 10.22 13.75
C ARG A 124 2.37 9.89 15.15
N ARG A 125 3.19 9.23 15.98
CA ARG A 125 2.81 8.76 17.33
C ARG A 125 2.35 9.87 18.29
N GLY A 126 2.71 11.13 18.01
CA GLY A 126 2.25 12.29 18.78
C GLY A 126 0.78 12.63 18.55
N ASP A 127 0.24 12.29 17.38
CA ASP A 127 -1.17 12.44 17.02
C ASP A 127 -1.55 11.38 15.97
N LEU A 128 -2.21 10.31 16.42
CA LEU A 128 -2.56 9.16 15.59
C LEU A 128 -3.98 9.20 15.03
N ASP A 129 -4.73 10.27 15.32
CA ASP A 129 -6.09 10.43 14.83
C ASP A 129 -6.16 11.43 13.67
N HIS A 130 -5.15 12.31 13.51
CA HIS A 130 -5.00 13.22 12.38
C HIS A 130 -3.78 12.85 11.50
N PRO A 131 -3.99 12.19 10.35
CA PRO A 131 -2.91 11.90 9.41
C PRO A 131 -2.23 13.18 8.91
N ASP A 132 -0.91 13.14 8.81
CA ASP A 132 -0.12 14.18 8.14
C ASP A 132 0.23 13.76 6.70
N GLU A 133 -0.22 12.61 6.22
CA GLU A 133 0.07 12.11 4.86
C GLU A 133 -1.20 11.64 4.14
N LEU A 134 -1.53 12.29 3.03
CA LEU A 134 -2.46 11.78 2.02
C LEU A 134 -1.70 10.85 1.07
N ARG A 135 -2.27 9.68 0.76
CA ARG A 135 -1.65 8.66 -0.10
C ARG A 135 -2.51 8.42 -1.34
N VAL A 136 -1.95 8.61 -2.52
CA VAL A 136 -2.57 8.20 -3.78
C VAL A 136 -1.92 6.92 -4.26
N ASP A 137 -2.67 5.82 -4.32
CA ASP A 137 -2.17 4.51 -4.72
C ASP A 137 -2.72 4.14 -6.11
N LEU A 138 -1.82 3.90 -7.07
CA LEU A 138 -2.14 3.63 -8.46
C LEU A 138 -1.90 2.16 -8.78
N ASP A 139 -2.99 1.40 -8.73
CA ASP A 139 -2.99 -0.06 -8.89
C ASP A 139 -3.51 -0.46 -10.28
N PRO A 140 -2.66 -0.94 -11.21
CA PRO A 140 -3.14 -1.42 -12.49
C PRO A 140 -3.99 -2.70 -12.32
N THR A 141 -5.15 -2.71 -12.96
CA THR A 141 -5.93 -3.94 -13.14
C THR A 141 -5.19 -4.97 -14.01
N PRO A 142 -5.53 -6.27 -13.95
CA PRO A 142 -4.87 -7.29 -14.76
C PRO A 142 -4.84 -6.94 -16.26
N GLY A 143 -3.66 -7.08 -16.87
CA GLY A 143 -3.44 -6.80 -18.30
C GLY A 143 -3.12 -5.34 -18.63
N ILE A 144 -3.17 -4.42 -17.66
CA ILE A 144 -2.79 -3.02 -17.88
C ILE A 144 -1.27 -2.87 -17.85
N LYS A 145 -0.75 -2.15 -18.86
CA LYS A 145 0.69 -1.93 -19.06
C LYS A 145 1.19 -0.80 -18.17
N TRP A 146 2.48 -0.87 -17.83
CA TRP A 146 3.18 0.13 -17.01
C TRP A 146 3.04 1.58 -17.51
N ASP A 147 3.05 1.79 -18.84
CA ASP A 147 2.80 3.11 -19.46
C ASP A 147 1.51 3.79 -18.97
N ALA A 148 0.44 3.01 -18.76
CA ALA A 148 -0.82 3.54 -18.26
C ALA A 148 -0.69 4.02 -16.80
N VAL A 149 0.12 3.35 -15.97
CA VAL A 149 0.39 3.75 -14.58
C VAL A 149 1.15 5.06 -14.55
N ARG A 150 2.23 5.19 -15.35
CA ARG A 150 3.03 6.43 -15.47
C ARG A 150 2.17 7.61 -15.91
N ARG A 151 1.36 7.43 -16.97
CA ARG A 151 0.46 8.47 -17.47
C ARG A 151 -0.61 8.86 -16.46
N THR A 152 -1.20 7.91 -15.75
CA THR A 152 -2.17 8.21 -14.68
C THR A 152 -1.48 8.97 -13.54
N ALA A 153 -0.24 8.66 -13.19
CA ALA A 153 0.53 9.41 -12.20
C ALA A 153 0.76 10.87 -12.61
N MET A 154 1.01 11.15 -13.89
CA MET A 154 1.11 12.54 -14.38
C MET A 154 -0.21 13.30 -14.23
N VAL A 155 -1.36 12.65 -14.45
CA VAL A 155 -2.67 13.28 -14.20
C VAL A 155 -2.88 13.54 -12.72
N VAL A 156 -2.47 12.62 -11.84
CA VAL A 156 -2.48 12.84 -10.38
C VAL A 156 -1.67 14.08 -10.00
N ARG A 157 -0.46 14.25 -10.55
CA ARG A 157 0.36 15.45 -10.32
C ARG A 157 -0.39 16.73 -10.67
N ASP A 158 -1.01 16.75 -11.84
CA ASP A 158 -1.70 17.94 -12.34
C ASP A 158 -2.92 18.27 -11.45
N VAL A 159 -3.70 17.27 -11.06
CA VAL A 159 -4.82 17.45 -10.10
C VAL A 159 -4.31 17.98 -8.75
N LEU A 160 -3.27 17.37 -8.18
CA LEU A 160 -2.70 17.84 -6.91
C LEU A 160 -2.24 19.30 -7.00
N THR A 161 -1.55 19.66 -8.08
CA THR A 161 -1.03 21.01 -8.32
C THR A 161 -2.15 22.04 -8.40
N GLU A 162 -3.24 21.74 -9.10
CA GLU A 162 -4.41 22.62 -9.21
C GLU A 162 -5.11 22.86 -7.87
N HIS A 163 -5.00 21.90 -6.94
CA HIS A 163 -5.52 22.01 -5.58
C HIS A 163 -4.49 22.50 -4.56
N GLY A 164 -3.33 23.01 -5.02
CA GLY A 164 -2.31 23.60 -4.15
C GLY A 164 -1.52 22.58 -3.31
N LEU A 165 -1.54 21.31 -3.71
CA LEU A 165 -0.85 20.21 -3.03
C LEU A 165 0.39 19.79 -3.82
N ARG A 166 1.48 19.49 -3.12
CA ARG A 166 2.70 18.92 -3.71
C ARG A 166 2.74 17.42 -3.47
N GLY A 167 2.74 16.65 -4.57
CA GLY A 167 2.92 15.20 -4.53
C GLY A 167 4.37 14.78 -4.67
N TYR A 168 4.72 13.66 -4.03
CA TYR A 168 6.03 13.02 -4.06
C TYR A 168 5.86 11.59 -4.59
N PRO A 169 6.14 11.35 -5.88
CA PRO A 169 5.92 10.05 -6.48
C PRO A 169 7.00 9.06 -6.04
N LYS A 170 6.60 7.80 -5.91
CA LYS A 170 7.51 6.68 -5.71
C LYS A 170 6.98 5.46 -6.44
N THR A 171 7.87 4.64 -7.01
CA THR A 171 7.43 3.30 -7.40
C THR A 171 6.96 2.56 -6.16
N SER A 172 5.96 1.69 -6.28
CA SER A 172 5.63 0.80 -5.17
C SER A 172 6.72 -0.26 -4.98
N GLY A 173 7.55 -0.52 -6.00
CA GLY A 173 8.46 -1.66 -6.07
C GLY A 173 7.73 -2.99 -6.34
N SER A 174 6.45 -2.92 -6.72
CA SER A 174 5.64 -4.04 -7.23
C SER A 174 5.07 -3.64 -8.60
N LYS A 175 3.74 -3.46 -8.73
CA LYS A 175 3.06 -3.19 -10.01
C LYS A 175 2.63 -1.73 -10.21
N GLY A 176 2.74 -0.87 -9.20
CA GLY A 176 2.09 0.44 -9.15
C GLY A 176 3.02 1.60 -8.81
N ILE A 177 2.44 2.80 -8.76
CA ILE A 177 3.07 4.04 -8.27
C ILE A 177 2.26 4.54 -7.08
N HIS A 178 2.94 4.95 -6.01
CA HIS A 178 2.30 5.72 -4.95
C HIS A 178 2.72 7.19 -5.07
N VAL A 179 1.83 8.11 -4.73
CA VAL A 179 2.15 9.52 -4.56
C VAL A 179 1.81 9.90 -3.14
N ASN A 180 2.83 10.25 -2.36
CA ASN A 180 2.65 10.76 -1.00
C ASN A 180 2.48 12.27 -1.05
N VAL A 181 1.63 12.83 -0.20
CA VAL A 181 1.40 14.26 -0.06
C VAL A 181 1.43 14.60 1.42
N ARG A 182 2.36 15.46 1.84
CA ARG A 182 2.37 15.99 3.21
C ARG A 182 1.20 16.96 3.35
N VAL A 183 0.38 16.75 4.37
CA VAL A 183 -0.76 17.60 4.72
C VAL A 183 -0.64 18.08 6.16
N GLU A 184 -1.28 19.22 6.47
CA GLU A 184 -1.41 19.64 7.86
C GLU A 184 -2.19 18.58 8.64
N PRO A 185 -1.77 18.18 9.87
CA PRO A 185 -2.47 17.19 10.68
C PRO A 185 -3.71 17.80 11.36
N SER A 186 -4.62 18.34 10.55
CA SER A 186 -5.84 19.02 11.00
C SER A 186 -7.13 18.27 10.66
N TRP A 187 -7.02 17.20 9.86
CA TRP A 187 -8.15 16.41 9.37
C TRP A 187 -8.05 14.97 9.87
N ASP A 188 -9.20 14.35 10.13
CA ASP A 188 -9.24 12.95 10.54
C ASP A 188 -9.16 11.99 9.33
N PHE A 189 -9.09 10.67 9.59
CA PHE A 189 -9.07 9.66 8.53
C PHE A 189 -10.30 9.67 7.60
N LEU A 190 -11.46 10.14 8.08
CA LEU A 190 -12.67 10.22 7.25
C LEU A 190 -12.50 11.33 6.21
N GLU A 191 -12.02 12.49 6.65
CA GLU A 191 -11.76 13.65 5.81
C GLU A 191 -10.61 13.42 4.82
N VAL A 192 -9.49 12.84 5.27
CA VAL A 192 -8.36 12.50 4.39
C VAL A 192 -8.79 11.51 3.30
N ARG A 193 -9.56 10.46 3.65
CA ARG A 193 -10.08 9.52 2.64
C ARG A 193 -11.10 10.18 1.72
N ARG A 194 -11.95 11.08 2.23
CA ARG A 194 -12.92 11.83 1.42
C ARG A 194 -12.21 12.70 0.38
N ALA A 195 -11.12 13.38 0.77
CA ALA A 195 -10.26 14.11 -0.16
C ALA A 195 -9.62 13.18 -1.20
N ALA A 196 -9.12 12.01 -0.78
CA ALA A 196 -8.56 11.01 -1.70
C ALA A 196 -9.58 10.49 -2.73
N LEU A 197 -10.83 10.28 -2.32
CA LEU A 197 -11.91 9.86 -3.22
C LEU A 197 -12.25 10.94 -4.25
N ALA A 198 -12.32 12.20 -3.83
CA ALA A 198 -12.56 13.33 -4.74
C ALA A 198 -11.43 13.45 -5.77
N LEU A 199 -10.17 13.31 -5.33
CA LEU A 199 -9.02 13.25 -6.23
C LEU A 199 -9.13 12.08 -7.21
N ALA A 200 -9.45 10.87 -6.73
CA ALA A 200 -9.58 9.68 -7.57
C ALA A 200 -10.64 9.85 -8.67
N ARG A 201 -11.79 10.44 -8.33
CA ARG A 201 -12.86 10.75 -9.28
C ARG A 201 -12.44 11.80 -10.30
N GLU A 202 -11.70 12.81 -9.88
CA GLU A 202 -11.20 13.83 -10.80
C GLU A 202 -10.19 13.26 -11.79
N VAL A 203 -9.30 12.39 -11.33
CA VAL A 203 -8.39 11.65 -12.21
C VAL A 203 -9.18 10.79 -13.20
N GLU A 204 -10.19 10.05 -12.73
CA GLU A 204 -11.08 9.25 -13.60
C GLU A 204 -11.82 10.13 -14.62
N ARG A 205 -12.34 11.31 -14.23
CA ARG A 205 -13.00 12.25 -15.15
C ARG A 205 -12.07 12.73 -16.28
N ARG A 206 -10.80 12.98 -15.97
CA ARG A 206 -9.80 13.45 -16.96
C ARG A 206 -9.33 12.36 -17.90
N VAL A 207 -9.16 11.14 -17.39
CA VAL A 207 -8.67 10.00 -18.17
C VAL A 207 -9.54 8.74 -17.98
N PRO A 208 -10.82 8.78 -18.38
CA PRO A 208 -11.80 7.71 -18.07
C PRO A 208 -11.53 6.38 -18.80
N LYS A 209 -10.57 6.35 -19.72
CA LYS A 209 -10.12 5.11 -20.36
C LYS A 209 -8.89 4.50 -19.68
N LEU A 210 -8.18 5.28 -18.87
CA LEU A 210 -6.91 4.88 -18.24
C LEU A 210 -7.04 4.63 -16.76
N ALA A 211 -7.93 5.34 -16.07
CA ALA A 211 -8.07 5.26 -14.62
C ALA A 211 -9.52 5.03 -14.22
N THR A 212 -9.72 4.50 -13.01
CA THR A 212 -11.05 4.33 -12.41
C THR A 212 -11.03 4.55 -10.90
N ALA A 213 -12.13 5.08 -10.36
CA ALA A 213 -12.42 5.11 -8.93
C ALA A 213 -13.49 4.06 -8.52
N GLU A 214 -13.82 3.11 -9.40
CA GLU A 214 -14.79 2.06 -9.09
C GLU A 214 -14.28 1.08 -8.02
N TRP A 215 -14.99 1.00 -6.90
CA TRP A 215 -14.60 0.14 -5.78
C TRP A 215 -14.55 -1.35 -6.15
N TRP A 216 -15.52 -1.82 -6.91
CA TRP A 216 -15.73 -3.25 -7.14
C TRP A 216 -14.80 -3.78 -8.22
N LYS A 217 -13.98 -4.80 -7.90
CA LYS A 217 -13.05 -5.44 -8.86
C LYS A 217 -13.72 -5.76 -10.21
N GLU A 218 -14.97 -6.23 -10.22
CA GLU A 218 -15.73 -6.57 -11.45
C GLU A 218 -16.09 -5.38 -12.36
N LYS A 219 -15.96 -4.15 -11.86
CA LYS A 219 -16.18 -2.91 -12.60
C LYS A 219 -14.91 -2.16 -12.93
N ARG A 220 -13.79 -2.51 -12.29
CA ARG A 220 -12.53 -1.81 -12.48
C ARG A 220 -12.02 -2.03 -13.90
N HIS A 221 -11.45 -0.98 -14.47
CA HIS A 221 -10.69 -1.01 -15.70
C HIS A 221 -9.48 -0.07 -15.56
N GLY A 222 -8.46 -0.26 -16.38
CA GLY A 222 -7.29 0.63 -16.34
C GLY A 222 -6.59 0.57 -14.98
N VAL A 223 -6.16 1.73 -14.50
CA VAL A 223 -5.47 1.95 -13.23
C VAL A 223 -6.50 2.35 -12.18
N PHE A 224 -6.68 1.50 -11.18
CA PHE A 224 -7.52 1.83 -10.04
C PHE A 224 -6.77 2.82 -9.14
N VAL A 225 -7.41 3.95 -8.83
CA VAL A 225 -6.90 4.92 -7.86
C VAL A 225 -7.46 4.53 -6.49
N ASP A 226 -6.70 3.79 -5.68
CA ASP A 226 -7.18 3.20 -4.43
C ASP A 226 -7.26 4.24 -3.30
N TYR A 227 -8.34 5.00 -3.30
CA TYR A 227 -8.66 5.96 -2.24
C TYR A 227 -8.82 5.31 -0.86
N ASN A 228 -9.14 4.01 -0.77
CA ASN A 228 -9.33 3.31 0.49
C ASN A 228 -8.00 3.04 1.22
N GLN A 229 -6.83 3.28 0.62
CA GLN A 229 -5.55 3.26 1.33
C GLN A 229 -5.41 4.36 2.39
N ASN A 230 -6.26 5.39 2.34
CA ASN A 230 -6.35 6.44 3.35
C ASN A 230 -7.32 6.07 4.49
N ALA A 231 -7.93 4.90 4.46
CA ALA A 231 -8.66 4.40 5.62
C ALA A 231 -7.67 4.00 6.73
N ARG A 232 -8.14 3.99 7.98
CA ARG A 232 -7.33 3.59 9.13
C ARG A 232 -6.81 2.15 8.97
N ASP A 233 -5.61 1.84 9.47
CA ASP A 233 -5.09 0.47 9.51
C ASP A 233 -4.89 -0.18 8.11
N ARG A 234 -4.50 0.63 7.13
CA ARG A 234 -4.11 0.18 5.79
C ARG A 234 -2.59 0.18 5.64
N THR A 235 -2.08 -0.86 5.00
CA THR A 235 -0.63 -1.04 4.82
C THR A 235 -0.20 -0.48 3.48
N VAL A 236 0.71 0.49 3.51
CA VAL A 236 1.37 1.05 2.33
C VAL A 236 2.87 0.97 2.59
N ALA A 237 3.62 0.33 1.69
CA ALA A 237 5.06 0.20 1.83
C ALA A 237 5.71 1.59 1.89
N SER A 238 6.61 1.79 2.86
CA SER A 238 7.41 3.00 3.02
C SER A 238 8.24 3.26 1.77
N CYS A 239 8.55 4.53 1.53
CA CYS A 239 9.67 4.86 0.65
C CYS A 239 10.96 4.20 1.18
N TYR A 240 11.82 3.80 0.26
CA TYR A 240 13.05 3.03 0.46
C TYR A 240 12.88 1.63 1.06
N SER A 241 11.64 1.17 1.27
CA SER A 241 11.42 -0.20 1.70
C SER A 241 11.73 -1.18 0.57
N VAL A 242 12.56 -2.18 0.87
CA VAL A 242 12.75 -3.35 0.00
C VAL A 242 11.42 -4.09 -0.13
N ARG A 243 11.12 -4.59 -1.34
CA ARG A 243 9.91 -5.35 -1.64
C ARG A 243 10.24 -6.82 -1.85
N PRO A 244 9.33 -7.74 -1.51
CA PRO A 244 9.55 -9.18 -1.66
C PRO A 244 9.36 -9.63 -3.12
N THR A 245 10.04 -8.98 -4.06
CA THR A 245 10.08 -9.38 -5.47
C THR A 245 11.33 -10.24 -5.73
N PRO A 246 11.32 -11.12 -6.76
CA PRO A 246 12.45 -12.01 -7.03
C PRO A 246 13.79 -11.29 -7.24
N ASP A 247 13.75 -10.05 -7.70
CA ASP A 247 14.89 -9.17 -7.98
C ASP A 247 15.18 -8.13 -6.88
N ALA A 248 14.50 -8.20 -5.72
CA ALA A 248 14.70 -7.29 -4.59
C ALA A 248 14.49 -5.81 -4.94
N ARG A 249 13.38 -5.49 -5.61
CA ARG A 249 12.97 -4.10 -5.90
C ARG A 249 12.78 -3.30 -4.63
N VAL A 250 12.83 -1.98 -4.77
CA VAL A 250 12.63 -1.02 -3.69
C VAL A 250 11.47 -0.10 -4.07
N SER A 251 10.63 0.26 -3.09
CA SER A 251 9.72 1.39 -3.27
C SER A 251 10.51 2.69 -3.23
N CYS A 252 10.89 3.24 -4.39
CA CYS A 252 11.89 4.31 -4.46
C CYS A 252 11.26 5.64 -4.86
N ALA A 253 11.60 6.72 -4.14
CA ALA A 253 11.21 8.08 -4.46
C ALA A 253 11.77 8.50 -5.83
N LEU A 254 10.97 9.28 -6.55
CA LEU A 254 11.27 9.79 -7.88
C LEU A 254 11.06 11.30 -7.91
N ASP A 255 11.84 11.97 -8.73
CA ASP A 255 11.46 13.28 -9.25
C ASP A 255 10.32 13.11 -10.26
N TRP A 256 9.44 14.11 -10.37
CA TRP A 256 8.32 14.06 -11.32
C TRP A 256 8.78 13.90 -12.77
N ASP A 257 9.97 14.41 -13.11
CA ASP A 257 10.54 14.31 -14.46
C ASP A 257 11.05 12.91 -14.79
N GLU A 258 11.27 12.03 -13.79
CA GLU A 258 11.65 10.63 -14.01
C GLU A 258 10.42 9.73 -14.25
N VAL A 259 9.24 10.14 -13.76
CA VAL A 259 8.02 9.31 -13.80
C VAL A 259 7.64 8.83 -15.22
N PRO A 260 7.80 9.60 -16.31
CA PRO A 260 7.48 9.12 -17.66
C PRO A 260 8.35 7.96 -18.16
N ASP A 261 9.58 7.86 -17.67
CA ASP A 261 10.61 6.95 -18.22
C ASP A 261 11.08 5.88 -17.22
N VAL A 262 10.67 5.97 -15.94
CA VAL A 262 11.07 5.02 -14.91
C VAL A 262 10.62 3.59 -15.24
N GLU A 263 11.49 2.62 -15.00
CA GLU A 263 11.19 1.18 -15.00
C GLU A 263 11.45 0.60 -13.59
N PRO A 264 10.45 -0.04 -12.93
CA PRO A 264 10.61 -0.56 -11.57
C PRO A 264 11.75 -1.56 -11.41
N GLU A 265 12.10 -2.29 -12.46
CA GLU A 265 13.19 -3.26 -12.56
C GLU A 265 14.57 -2.64 -12.30
N ASP A 266 14.71 -1.33 -12.54
CA ASP A 266 15.96 -0.58 -12.35
C ASP A 266 16.14 -0.10 -10.91
N LEU A 267 15.09 -0.18 -10.08
CA LEU A 267 15.05 0.31 -8.71
C LEU A 267 15.09 -0.87 -7.73
N ARG A 268 16.30 -1.37 -7.49
CA ARG A 268 16.59 -2.56 -6.67
C ARG A 268 17.48 -2.19 -5.49
N LEU A 269 17.60 -3.13 -4.55
CA LEU A 269 18.47 -3.00 -3.38
C LEU A 269 19.90 -2.55 -3.75
N ASP A 270 20.48 -3.11 -4.81
CA ASP A 270 21.83 -2.80 -5.27
C ASP A 270 21.95 -1.45 -5.99
N THR A 271 20.93 -1.04 -6.75
CA THR A 271 20.99 0.18 -7.57
C THR A 271 20.54 1.43 -6.82
N VAL A 272 19.57 1.31 -5.91
CA VAL A 272 19.01 2.46 -5.19
C VAL A 272 20.02 3.09 -4.24
N ARG A 273 20.91 2.30 -3.66
CA ARG A 273 22.02 2.79 -2.84
C ARG A 273 22.89 3.80 -3.62
N ASP A 274 23.36 3.39 -4.80
CA ASP A 274 24.22 4.21 -5.64
C ASP A 274 23.47 5.40 -6.24
N ARG A 275 22.18 5.21 -6.58
CA ARG A 275 21.30 6.30 -7.02
C ARG A 275 21.19 7.38 -5.95
N LEU A 276 20.90 7.01 -4.70
CA LEU A 276 20.73 7.97 -3.60
C LEU A 276 22.02 8.76 -3.34
N ALA A 277 23.18 8.11 -3.41
CA ALA A 277 24.48 8.78 -3.28
C ALA A 277 24.79 9.75 -4.43
N THR A 278 24.22 9.55 -5.60
CA THR A 278 24.51 10.34 -6.82
C THR A 278 23.50 11.48 -7.03
N VAL A 279 22.21 11.20 -6.85
CA VAL A 279 21.10 12.10 -7.19
C VAL A 279 20.53 12.78 -5.94
N GLY A 280 20.73 12.20 -4.75
CA GLY A 280 20.04 12.62 -3.53
C GLY A 280 18.65 11.99 -3.40
N ASP A 281 17.90 12.40 -2.38
CA ASP A 281 16.52 11.97 -2.13
C ASP A 281 15.53 12.98 -2.76
N PRO A 282 14.77 12.60 -3.80
CA PRO A 282 13.77 13.46 -4.44
C PRO A 282 12.63 13.90 -3.51
N ALA A 283 12.45 13.22 -2.37
CA ALA A 283 11.43 13.53 -1.38
C ALA A 283 12.00 14.12 -0.08
N ALA A 284 13.27 14.55 -0.07
CA ALA A 284 13.93 15.09 1.14
C ALA A 284 13.18 16.27 1.77
N ASP A 285 12.55 17.12 0.95
CA ASP A 285 11.84 18.34 1.36
C ASP A 285 10.34 18.09 1.65
N ILE A 286 9.87 16.83 1.68
CA ILE A 286 8.44 16.52 1.86
C ILE A 286 7.83 17.16 3.12
N ASP A 287 8.58 17.20 4.21
CA ASP A 287 8.12 17.76 5.49
C ASP A 287 8.10 19.31 5.50
N GLU A 288 8.74 19.97 4.53
CA GLU A 288 8.74 21.43 4.37
C GLU A 288 7.50 21.95 3.62
N HIS A 289 6.73 21.05 2.99
CA HIS A 289 5.64 21.38 2.08
C HIS A 289 4.29 20.79 2.51
N ALA A 290 3.91 21.00 3.78
CA ALA A 290 2.58 20.65 4.25
C ALA A 290 1.50 21.49 3.55
N GLY A 291 0.59 20.80 2.87
CA GLY A 291 -0.54 21.41 2.17
C GLY A 291 -1.86 21.28 2.94
N SER A 292 -2.82 22.13 2.56
CA SER A 292 -4.18 22.07 3.10
C SER A 292 -5.08 21.18 2.23
N LEU A 293 -5.91 20.34 2.86
CA LEU A 293 -6.87 19.48 2.15
C LEU A 293 -8.13 20.21 1.67
N GLU A 294 -8.34 21.47 2.07
CA GLU A 294 -9.56 22.22 1.75
C GLU A 294 -9.88 22.23 0.24
N GLY A 295 -8.87 22.36 -0.62
CA GLY A 295 -9.07 22.33 -2.07
C GLY A 295 -9.72 21.02 -2.57
N LEU A 296 -9.31 19.87 -2.03
CA LEU A 296 -9.89 18.56 -2.37
C LEU A 296 -11.21 18.32 -1.65
N LEU A 297 -11.39 18.84 -0.43
CA LEU A 297 -12.66 18.75 0.30
C LEU A 297 -13.76 19.62 -0.33
N ASP A 298 -13.40 20.74 -0.92
CA ASP A 298 -14.27 21.57 -1.77
C ASP A 298 -14.76 20.78 -2.98
N LEU A 299 -13.85 20.07 -3.65
CA LEU A 299 -14.18 19.18 -4.76
C LEU A 299 -15.11 18.04 -4.29
N ALA A 300 -14.86 17.45 -3.12
CA ALA A 300 -15.73 16.44 -2.53
C ALA A 300 -17.16 16.97 -2.26
N ARG A 301 -17.29 18.22 -1.79
CA ARG A 301 -18.61 18.85 -1.60
C ARG A 301 -19.35 19.05 -2.91
N ARG A 302 -18.65 19.44 -3.99
CA ARG A 302 -19.26 19.56 -5.33
C ARG A 302 -19.75 18.22 -5.85
N ASP A 303 -18.93 17.17 -5.72
CA ASP A 303 -19.32 15.81 -6.06
C ASP A 303 -20.62 15.41 -5.32
N GLU A 304 -20.73 15.71 -4.03
CA GLU A 304 -21.93 15.43 -3.23
C GLU A 304 -23.16 16.23 -3.68
N GLU A 305 -23.00 17.51 -4.01
CA GLU A 305 -24.05 18.36 -4.57
C GLU A 305 -24.55 17.84 -5.93
N GLU A 306 -23.66 17.22 -6.72
CA GLU A 306 -23.97 16.55 -7.99
C GLU A 306 -24.52 15.12 -7.80
N GLY A 307 -24.67 14.66 -6.56
CA GLY A 307 -25.24 13.36 -6.21
C GLY A 307 -24.23 12.21 -6.12
N LEU A 308 -22.93 12.50 -6.21
CA LEU A 308 -21.84 11.56 -6.00
C LEU A 308 -21.42 11.56 -4.52
N GLY A 309 -22.20 10.90 -3.67
CA GLY A 309 -21.89 10.73 -2.24
C GLY A 309 -20.63 9.91 -1.94
N ASP A 310 -20.48 9.41 -0.72
CA ASP A 310 -19.33 8.58 -0.35
C ASP A 310 -19.23 7.29 -1.20
N ALA A 311 -18.05 6.70 -1.28
CA ALA A 311 -17.83 5.41 -1.92
C ALA A 311 -17.77 4.28 -0.86
N PRO A 312 -18.02 3.01 -1.24
CA PRO A 312 -17.99 1.92 -0.29
C PRO A 312 -16.67 1.84 0.49
N TRP A 313 -16.79 1.64 1.80
CA TRP A 313 -15.68 1.33 2.68
C TRP A 313 -15.41 -0.18 2.70
N PRO A 314 -14.20 -0.61 3.11
CA PRO A 314 -13.94 -2.01 3.33
C PRO A 314 -14.94 -2.60 4.36
N PRO A 315 -15.37 -3.86 4.22
CA PRO A 315 -16.50 -4.41 4.98
C PRO A 315 -16.40 -4.33 6.51
N HIS A 316 -15.18 -4.27 7.05
CA HIS A 316 -14.90 -4.27 8.49
C HIS A 316 -14.96 -2.87 9.14
N PHE A 317 -15.15 -1.79 8.37
CA PHE A 317 -15.34 -0.44 8.91
C PHE A 317 -16.80 -0.19 9.32
N PRO A 318 -17.09 0.74 10.24
CA PRO A 318 -18.45 1.25 10.45
C PRO A 318 -19.03 1.84 9.17
N LYS A 319 -20.35 1.76 8.98
CA LYS A 319 -21.04 2.34 7.81
C LYS A 319 -21.10 3.86 7.93
N GLN A 320 -20.69 4.57 6.88
CA GLN A 320 -20.67 6.03 6.86
C GLN A 320 -21.97 6.63 6.31
N LYS A 321 -22.20 7.91 6.64
CA LYS A 321 -23.35 8.67 6.12
C LYS A 321 -23.17 8.85 4.60
N GLY A 322 -24.20 8.56 3.82
CA GLY A 322 -24.15 8.66 2.36
C GLY A 322 -23.42 7.49 1.67
N GLU A 323 -22.94 6.49 2.41
CA GLU A 323 -22.28 5.33 1.83
C GLU A 323 -23.27 4.40 1.10
N PRO A 324 -23.02 4.05 -0.18
CA PRO A 324 -23.84 3.10 -0.93
C PRO A 324 -23.74 1.68 -0.34
N LYS A 325 -24.54 0.75 -0.87
CA LYS A 325 -24.49 -0.64 -0.38
C LYS A 325 -23.11 -1.25 -0.63
N ARG A 326 -22.56 -1.93 0.38
CA ARG A 326 -21.34 -2.72 0.30
C ARG A 326 -21.54 -4.12 -0.31
N VAL A 327 -22.64 -4.36 -1.02
CA VAL A 327 -22.84 -5.63 -1.71
C VAL A 327 -22.25 -5.51 -3.12
N GLN A 328 -21.56 -6.56 -3.58
CA GLN A 328 -21.08 -6.61 -4.96
C GLN A 328 -22.26 -6.43 -5.92
N PRO A 329 -22.12 -5.67 -7.02
CA PRO A 329 -23.21 -5.44 -7.96
C PRO A 329 -23.80 -6.74 -8.53
N SER A 330 -22.97 -7.76 -8.77
CA SER A 330 -23.40 -9.11 -9.16
C SER A 330 -24.23 -9.86 -8.10
N ARG A 331 -24.21 -9.41 -6.84
CA ARG A 331 -24.92 -10.00 -5.69
C ARG A 331 -26.01 -9.11 -5.11
N ASP A 332 -26.22 -7.90 -5.64
CA ASP A 332 -27.28 -6.99 -5.20
C ASP A 332 -28.64 -7.44 -5.76
N ARG A 333 -29.48 -8.03 -4.91
CA ARG A 333 -30.80 -8.53 -5.28
C ARG A 333 -31.83 -7.43 -5.54
N ASP A 334 -31.53 -6.19 -5.13
CA ASP A 334 -32.44 -5.05 -5.30
C ASP A 334 -32.03 -4.15 -6.48
N ARG A 335 -31.02 -4.55 -7.26
CA ARG A 335 -30.61 -3.78 -8.44
C ARG A 335 -31.78 -3.76 -9.43
N PRO A 336 -32.23 -2.59 -9.91
CA PRO A 336 -33.16 -2.54 -11.02
C PRO A 336 -32.50 -3.23 -12.20
N THR A 337 -32.92 -4.47 -12.50
CA THR A 337 -32.55 -5.08 -13.76
C THR A 337 -33.17 -4.18 -14.81
N HIS A 338 -32.33 -3.51 -15.62
CA HIS A 338 -32.81 -2.93 -16.87
C HIS A 338 -33.23 -4.11 -17.76
N ARG A 339 -34.40 -4.70 -17.46
CA ARG A 339 -35.10 -5.58 -18.39
C ARG A 339 -35.55 -4.63 -19.47
N GLY A 340 -34.79 -4.60 -20.56
CA GLY A 340 -35.28 -4.10 -21.84
C GLY A 340 -36.68 -4.69 -22.05
N ARG A 341 -37.62 -3.84 -22.48
CA ARG A 341 -38.99 -4.24 -22.78
C ARG A 341 -38.94 -5.50 -23.64
N ALA A 342 -39.66 -6.54 -23.23
CA ALA A 342 -39.89 -7.71 -24.06
C ALA A 342 -40.58 -7.24 -25.35
N GLY A 343 -39.89 -7.35 -26.49
CA GLY A 343 -40.43 -6.86 -27.76
C GLY A 343 -39.51 -6.95 -28.98
N ASP A 344 -38.18 -7.01 -28.83
CA ASP A 344 -37.30 -7.08 -30.00
C ASP A 344 -36.84 -8.53 -30.29
N PRO A 345 -36.99 -9.02 -31.55
CA PRO A 345 -36.66 -10.39 -31.90
C PRO A 345 -35.14 -10.58 -32.10
N GLN A 346 -34.53 -11.52 -31.38
CA GLN A 346 -33.20 -12.03 -31.71
C GLN A 346 -33.30 -13.19 -32.72
N PRO A 347 -32.58 -13.16 -33.86
CA PRO A 347 -32.48 -14.29 -34.76
C PRO A 347 -31.34 -15.22 -34.36
N GLY A 348 -31.62 -16.53 -34.31
CA GLY A 348 -30.61 -17.59 -34.46
C GLY A 348 -30.13 -18.28 -33.18
N GLY A 349 -30.91 -19.24 -32.68
CA GLY A 349 -30.42 -20.29 -31.77
C GLY A 349 -30.40 -21.66 -32.48
N PRO A 350 -29.38 -22.52 -32.28
CA PRO A 350 -29.45 -23.93 -32.64
C PRO A 350 -30.05 -24.79 -31.50
N PRO A 351 -30.53 -26.02 -31.81
CA PRO A 351 -31.52 -26.76 -31.00
C PRO A 351 -30.92 -27.66 -29.88
N PRO A 352 -31.75 -28.20 -28.97
CA PRO A 352 -31.28 -28.85 -27.73
C PRO A 352 -31.12 -30.37 -27.82
N GLY A 353 -30.15 -30.90 -27.06
CA GLY A 353 -29.94 -32.33 -26.76
C GLY A 353 -28.45 -32.54 -26.43
N THR A 354 -28.03 -33.03 -25.26
CA THR A 354 -28.24 -34.40 -24.77
C THR A 354 -27.83 -34.47 -23.30
N ARG A 355 -28.53 -35.26 -22.48
CA ARG A 355 -28.17 -35.59 -21.10
C ARG A 355 -27.12 -36.71 -21.05
N THR A 356 -26.15 -36.59 -20.15
CA THR A 356 -25.50 -37.64 -19.34
C THR A 356 -24.88 -36.89 -18.15
N GLY A 357 -24.78 -37.35 -16.91
CA GLY A 357 -24.74 -38.67 -16.28
C GLY A 357 -23.72 -38.49 -15.14
N GLY A 358 -24.12 -38.73 -13.89
CA GLY A 358 -23.50 -38.16 -12.70
C GLY A 358 -22.24 -38.83 -12.18
N LEU A 359 -21.73 -38.37 -11.03
CA LEU A 359 -21.13 -39.19 -9.98
C LEU A 359 -20.87 -38.38 -8.68
N GLN A 360 -21.26 -39.01 -7.57
CA GLN A 360 -21.08 -38.58 -6.18
C GLN A 360 -19.61 -38.65 -5.72
N ARG A 361 -19.30 -37.84 -4.69
CA ARG A 361 -18.47 -38.09 -3.49
C ARG A 361 -18.28 -36.72 -2.82
N GLY A 362 -18.34 -36.47 -1.52
CA GLY A 362 -18.49 -37.24 -0.29
C GLY A 362 -18.11 -36.24 0.82
N PHE A 363 -19.05 -35.85 1.69
CA PHE A 363 -18.80 -34.85 2.73
C PHE A 363 -18.22 -35.53 3.99
N GLY A 364 -16.96 -35.24 4.29
CA GLY A 364 -16.30 -35.51 5.57
C GLY A 364 -15.82 -34.18 6.17
N SER A 365 -16.14 -33.95 7.44
CA SER A 365 -16.05 -32.68 8.16
C SER A 365 -14.71 -32.48 8.90
N LYS A 366 -14.31 -31.19 9.04
CA LYS A 366 -13.65 -30.49 10.19
C LYS A 366 -12.57 -29.48 9.70
N PRO A 367 -12.13 -28.51 10.53
CA PRO A 367 -12.85 -27.52 11.34
C PRO A 367 -12.51 -26.07 10.89
N ARG A 368 -13.33 -25.09 11.28
CA ARG A 368 -13.11 -23.66 11.01
C ARG A 368 -11.87 -23.13 11.76
N THR A 369 -10.87 -22.65 11.02
CA THR A 369 -9.89 -21.66 11.47
C THR A 369 -10.00 -20.41 10.59
N GLY A 370 -9.74 -19.25 11.19
CA GLY A 370 -10.21 -17.93 10.75
C GLY A 370 -9.77 -17.50 9.34
N GLN A 371 -10.72 -16.86 8.66
CA GLN A 371 -10.54 -16.12 7.42
C GLN A 371 -9.58 -14.95 7.61
N GLY A 372 -8.66 -14.77 6.66
CA GLY A 372 -7.86 -13.56 6.52
C GLY A 372 -6.85 -13.67 5.38
N TYR A 373 -7.21 -13.09 4.23
CA TYR A 373 -6.34 -12.77 3.09
C TYR A 373 -5.68 -13.95 2.35
N GLU A 374 -6.49 -14.67 1.58
CA GLU A 374 -6.02 -15.45 0.43
C GLU A 374 -6.78 -14.95 -0.80
N ASP A 375 -6.02 -14.48 -1.79
CA ASP A 375 -6.31 -14.47 -3.23
C ASP A 375 -5.44 -13.38 -3.86
N GLU A 376 -4.17 -13.71 -4.16
CA GLU A 376 -3.38 -13.05 -5.20
C GLU A 376 -2.05 -13.80 -5.45
N PHE A 377 -2.13 -15.04 -5.92
CA PHE A 377 -1.10 -15.68 -6.75
C PHE A 377 -1.75 -16.81 -7.56
N GLU A 378 -2.34 -16.48 -8.71
CA GLU A 378 -2.43 -17.40 -9.85
C GLU A 378 -2.10 -16.60 -11.12
N ASP A 379 -1.09 -17.13 -11.81
CA ASP A 379 -0.49 -16.85 -13.13
C ASP A 379 0.21 -15.51 -13.41
#